data_AF-A0A8T8IA83-F1
#
_entry.id   AF-A0A8T8IA83-F1
#
_cell.length_a   1.000
_cell.length_b   1.000
_cell.length_c   1.000
_cell.angle_alpha   90.00
_cell.angle_beta   90.00
_cell.angle_gamma   90.00
#
_symmetry.space_group_name_H-M   'P 1'
#
loop_
_entity.id
_entity.type
_entity.pdbx_description
1 polymer ?
#
loop_
_entity_poly.entity_id
_entity_poly.type
_entity_poly.pdbx_seq_one_letter_code
_entity_poly.pdbx_strand_id
1 'polypeptide(L)'
;MSYKIAVVGDKDSIMPFQIIGFDTVACRNGQDARQAIRELEQNAYGVIYLTEQLAADIPDTVAYYRTKSVPALILIPNYKGTLNIGLSNIQENVEKAIGTNIL
;
A
#
# COMPACT_ATOMS: atom_id res chain seq x y z
N MET A 1 15.79 -12.44 -9.70
CA MET A 1 15.75 -12.25 -8.24
C MET A 1 14.33 -12.51 -7.79
N SER A 2 14.13 -13.35 -6.75
CA SER A 2 12.79 -13.65 -6.22
C SER A 2 12.49 -12.64 -5.13
N TYR A 3 11.59 -11.69 -5.41
CA TYR A 3 11.13 -10.74 -4.40
C TYR A 3 9.92 -11.28 -3.65
N LYS A 4 9.88 -11.07 -2.34
CA LYS A 4 8.73 -11.44 -1.50
C LYS A 4 7.63 -10.39 -1.60
N ILE A 5 6.41 -10.83 -1.31
CA ILE A 5 5.20 -10.00 -1.33
C ILE A 5 4.60 -10.01 0.07
N ALA A 6 4.25 -8.83 0.57
CA ALA A 6 3.56 -8.67 1.84
C ALA A 6 2.26 -7.87 1.70
N VAL A 7 1.34 -8.11 2.64
CA VAL A 7 0.08 -7.36 2.79
C VAL A 7 0.01 -6.78 4.19
N VAL A 8 -0.17 -5.47 4.29
CA VAL A 8 -0.29 -4.69 5.52
C VAL A 8 -1.72 -4.16 5.61
N GLY A 9 -2.42 -4.50 6.69
CA GLY A 9 -3.84 -4.15 6.80
C GLY A 9 -4.50 -4.56 8.10
N ASP A 10 -5.80 -4.35 8.19
CA ASP A 10 -6.59 -4.92 9.26
C ASP A 10 -6.64 -6.45 9.14
N LYS A 11 -6.59 -7.10 10.30
CA LYS A 11 -6.45 -8.55 10.43
C LYS A 11 -7.51 -9.33 9.63
N ASP A 12 -8.75 -8.84 9.61
CA ASP A 12 -9.87 -9.53 8.97
C ASP A 12 -9.82 -9.43 7.44
N SER A 13 -9.29 -8.34 6.89
CA SER A 13 -9.13 -8.17 5.44
C SER A 13 -7.95 -8.93 4.84
N ILE A 14 -6.86 -9.07 5.60
CA ILE A 14 -5.59 -9.55 5.01
C ILE A 14 -5.34 -11.05 5.18
N MET A 15 -6.01 -11.73 6.13
CA MET A 15 -5.80 -13.15 6.38
C MET A 15 -5.89 -14.06 5.13
N PRO A 16 -6.84 -13.87 4.21
CA PRO A 16 -6.95 -14.71 3.02
C PRO A 16 -5.69 -14.72 2.12
N PHE A 17 -4.85 -13.68 2.17
CA PHE A 17 -3.64 -13.60 1.37
C PHE A 17 -2.54 -14.59 1.80
N GLN A 18 -2.60 -15.10 3.04
CA GLN A 18 -1.67 -16.16 3.48
C GLN A 18 -1.82 -17.44 2.66
N ILE A 19 -3.04 -17.74 2.18
CA ILE A 19 -3.36 -18.97 1.43
C ILE A 19 -2.64 -18.99 0.08
N ILE A 20 -2.37 -17.81 -0.50
CA ILE A 20 -1.63 -17.65 -1.75
C ILE A 20 -0.13 -17.38 -1.54
N GLY A 21 0.35 -17.53 -0.30
CA GLY A 21 1.78 -17.44 0.04
C GLY A 21 2.30 -16.01 0.23
N PHE A 22 1.44 -15.03 0.47
CA PHE A 22 1.87 -13.68 0.82
C PHE A 22 2.07 -13.58 2.34
N ASP A 23 3.11 -12.86 2.76
CA ASP A 23 3.29 -12.54 4.16
C ASP A 23 2.29 -11.47 4.59
N THR A 24 1.64 -11.64 5.74
CA THR A 24 0.61 -10.70 6.20
C THR A 24 1.02 -10.04 7.51
N VAL A 25 0.96 -8.72 7.57
CA VAL A 25 1.27 -7.94 8.77
C VAL A 25 0.02 -7.17 9.20
N ALA A 26 -0.56 -7.60 10.31
CA ALA A 26 -1.76 -6.97 10.85
C ALA A 26 -1.39 -5.69 11.62
N CYS A 27 -1.96 -4.55 11.22
CA CYS A 27 -1.72 -3.26 11.85
C CYS A 27 -3.04 -2.65 12.33
N ARG A 28 -3.00 -1.89 13.44
CA ARG A 28 -4.20 -1.27 14.02
C ARG A 28 -4.28 0.24 13.77
N ASN A 29 -3.15 0.87 13.47
CA ASN A 29 -3.03 2.31 13.31
C ASN A 29 -1.87 2.65 12.36
N GLY A 30 -1.78 3.92 11.97
CA GLY A 30 -0.71 4.41 11.12
C GLY A 30 0.72 4.18 11.64
N GLN A 31 0.97 4.30 12.95
CA GLN A 31 2.33 4.07 13.49
C GLN A 31 2.79 2.63 13.30
N ASP A 32 1.91 1.66 13.59
CA ASP A 32 2.17 0.24 13.33
C ASP A 32 2.47 0.00 11.85
N ALA A 33 1.69 0.62 10.96
CA ALA A 33 1.86 0.50 9.51
C ALA A 33 3.19 1.09 9.03
N ARG A 34 3.62 2.25 9.55
CA ARG A 34 4.94 2.84 9.22
C ARG A 34 6.07 1.89 9.60
N GLN A 35 6.01 1.32 10.80
CA GLN A 35 7.03 0.41 11.29
C GLN A 35 7.07 -0.87 10.45
N ALA A 36 5.90 -1.45 10.16
CA ALA A 36 5.78 -2.64 9.33
C ALA A 36 6.38 -2.44 7.93
N ILE A 37 6.02 -1.35 7.24
CA ILE A 37 6.54 -1.04 5.90
C ILE A 37 8.07 -0.90 5.92
N ARG A 38 8.61 -0.23 6.94
CA ARG A 38 10.06 -0.06 7.10
C ARG A 38 10.78 -1.39 7.32
N GLU A 39 10.22 -2.27 8.14
CA GLU A 39 10.78 -3.61 8.36
C GLU A 39 10.72 -4.46 7.09
N LEU A 40 9.61 -4.40 6.35
CA LEU A 40 9.47 -5.10 5.07
C LEU A 40 10.47 -4.59 4.02
N GLU A 41 10.72 -3.28 3.96
CA GLU A 41 11.78 -2.72 3.13
C GLU A 41 13.16 -3.28 3.52
N GLN A 42 13.51 -3.29 4.80
CA GLN A 42 14.79 -3.82 5.30
C GLN A 42 14.97 -5.32 4.98
N ASN A 43 13.86 -6.06 4.90
CA ASN A 43 13.84 -7.46 4.51
C ASN A 43 13.75 -7.68 2.98
N ALA A 44 13.98 -6.64 2.17
CA ALA A 44 14.04 -6.68 0.72
C ALA A 44 12.76 -7.22 0.04
N TYR A 45 11.58 -6.87 0.56
CA TYR A 45 10.31 -7.14 -0.12
C TYR A 45 10.21 -6.32 -1.41
N GLY A 46 9.62 -6.90 -2.45
CA GLY A 46 9.44 -6.23 -3.74
C GLY A 46 8.13 -5.47 -3.84
N VAL A 47 7.06 -6.04 -3.27
CA VAL A 47 5.71 -5.48 -3.30
C VAL A 47 5.12 -5.53 -1.89
N ILE A 48 4.54 -4.40 -1.48
CA ILE A 48 3.80 -4.27 -0.24
C ILE A 48 2.41 -3.77 -0.60
N TYR A 49 1.39 -4.59 -0.38
CA TYR A 49 0.00 -4.14 -0.42
C TYR A 49 -0.37 -3.48 0.90
N LEU A 50 -1.02 -2.32 0.84
CA LEU A 50 -1.44 -1.57 2.02
C LEU A 50 -2.93 -1.23 1.91
N THR A 51 -3.71 -1.48 2.96
CA THR A 51 -5.12 -1.07 2.94
C THR A 51 -5.26 0.45 2.89
N GLU A 52 -6.22 0.95 2.11
CA GLU A 52 -6.44 2.39 1.94
C GLU A 52 -6.70 3.13 3.26
N GLN A 53 -7.36 2.48 4.22
CA GLN A 53 -7.63 3.06 5.54
C GLN A 53 -6.35 3.34 6.32
N LEU A 54 -5.38 2.42 6.30
CA LEU A 54 -4.08 2.68 6.91
C LEU A 54 -3.27 3.68 6.10
N ALA A 55 -3.37 3.65 4.77
CA ALA A 55 -2.71 4.62 3.90
C ALA A 55 -3.14 6.07 4.19
N ALA A 56 -4.43 6.27 4.49
CA ALA A 56 -4.98 7.57 4.89
C ALA A 56 -4.35 8.11 6.19
N ASP A 57 -3.90 7.24 7.09
CA ASP A 57 -3.24 7.63 8.34
C ASP A 57 -1.76 8.02 8.15
N ILE A 58 -1.15 7.63 7.02
CA ILE A 58 0.30 7.77 6.77
C ILE A 58 0.63 8.38 5.39
N PRO A 59 -0.01 9.48 4.97
CA PRO A 59 0.14 10.03 3.62
C PRO A 59 1.60 10.34 3.25
N ASP A 60 2.40 10.85 4.19
CA ASP A 60 3.82 11.16 3.97
C ASP A 60 4.65 9.91 3.65
N THR A 61 4.35 8.80 4.34
CA THR A 61 5.01 7.50 4.12
C THR A 61 4.66 6.97 2.73
N VAL A 62 3.38 7.06 2.34
CA VAL A 62 2.94 6.65 1.01
C VAL A 62 3.62 7.48 -0.08
N ALA A 63 3.68 8.80 0.09
CA ALA A 63 4.35 9.70 -0.84
C ALA A 63 5.84 9.39 -0.98
N TYR A 64 6.53 9.10 0.13
CA TYR A 64 7.93 8.68 0.11
C TYR A 64 8.17 7.42 -0.72
N TYR A 65 7.43 6.34 -0.46
CA TYR A 65 7.61 5.07 -1.19
C TYR A 65 7.15 5.15 -2.64
N ARG A 66 6.28 6.10 -3.00
CA ARG A 66 5.91 6.39 -4.39
C ARG A 66 7.08 6.86 -5.24
N THR A 67 8.08 7.50 -4.63
CA THR A 67 9.31 7.95 -5.31
C THR A 67 10.35 6.86 -5.46
N LYS A 68 10.17 5.71 -4.79
CA LYS A 68 11.08 4.58 -4.80
C LYS A 68 10.62 3.52 -5.79
N SER A 69 11.58 2.84 -6.41
CA SER A 69 11.27 1.70 -7.28
C SER A 69 10.97 0.42 -6.49
N VAL A 70 11.61 0.24 -5.32
CA VAL A 70 11.45 -0.95 -4.46
C VAL A 70 11.48 -0.52 -2.99
N PRO A 71 10.57 -1.00 -2.13
CA PRO A 71 9.37 -1.79 -2.47
C PRO A 71 8.31 -0.96 -3.20
N ALA A 72 7.56 -1.59 -4.10
CA ALA A 72 6.35 -1.01 -4.67
C ALA A 72 5.22 -1.06 -3.64
N LEU A 73 4.76 0.10 -3.18
CA LEU A 73 3.67 0.22 -2.22
C LEU A 73 2.33 0.39 -2.96
N ILE A 74 1.47 -0.63 -2.95
CA ILE A 74 0.22 -0.69 -3.70
C ILE A 74 -0.97 -0.58 -2.75
N LEU A 75 -1.88 0.36 -3.00
CA LEU A 75 -3.07 0.54 -2.17
C LEU A 75 -4.18 -0.44 -2.58
N ILE A 76 -4.82 -1.08 -1.61
CA ILE A 76 -5.96 -1.98 -1.80
C ILE A 76 -7.13 -1.61 -0.89
N PRO A 77 -8.37 -1.87 -1.30
CA PRO A 77 -9.51 -1.77 -0.38
C PRO A 77 -9.42 -2.83 0.72
N ASN A 78 -10.18 -2.60 1.79
CA ASN A 78 -10.40 -3.58 2.84
C ASN A 78 -11.87 -4.07 2.81
N TYR A 79 -12.31 -4.89 3.78
CA TYR A 79 -13.69 -5.41 3.81
C TYR A 79 -14.76 -4.31 3.93
N LYS A 80 -14.41 -3.09 4.35
CA LYS A 80 -15.31 -1.92 4.42
C LYS A 80 -15.40 -1.17 3.10
N GLY A 81 -14.60 -1.53 2.09
CA GLY A 81 -14.54 -0.88 0.79
C GLY A 81 -13.29 -0.01 0.58
N THR A 82 -13.31 0.76 -0.50
CA THR A 82 -12.25 1.69 -0.91
C THR A 82 -12.53 3.10 -0.39
N LEU A 83 -11.48 3.88 -0.13
CA LEU A 83 -11.55 5.33 0.08
C LEU A 83 -11.28 6.10 -1.23
N ASN A 84 -11.20 5.38 -2.35
CA ASN A 84 -10.81 5.85 -3.68
C ASN A 84 -9.44 6.52 -3.75
N ILE A 85 -8.56 6.34 -2.75
CA ILE A 85 -7.25 7.01 -2.70
C ILE A 85 -6.39 6.58 -3.89
N GLY A 86 -6.42 5.29 -4.23
CA GLY A 86 -5.68 4.77 -5.39
C GLY A 86 -6.13 5.40 -6.71
N LEU A 87 -7.45 5.51 -6.94
CA LEU A 87 -8.02 6.08 -8.16
C LEU A 87 -7.79 7.59 -8.25
N SER A 88 -8.02 8.32 -7.17
CA SER A 88 -7.74 9.76 -7.11
C SER A 88 -6.27 10.07 -7.42
N ASN A 89 -5.34 9.27 -6.88
CA ASN A 89 -3.92 9.40 -7.17
C ASN A 89 -3.55 9.16 -8.64
N ILE A 90 -4.30 8.31 -9.34
CA ILE A 90 -4.12 8.09 -10.79
C ILE A 90 -4.63 9.30 -11.56
N GLN A 91 -5.83 9.79 -11.24
CA GLN A 91 -6.41 10.98 -11.89
C GLN A 91 -5.51 12.21 -11.72
N GLU A 92 -5.04 12.49 -10.49
CA GLU A 92 -4.11 13.60 -10.25
C GLU A 92 -2.80 13.48 -11.05
N ASN A 93 -2.28 12.26 -11.19
CA ASN A 93 -1.05 12.05 -11.96
C ASN A 93 -1.27 12.31 -13.45
N VAL A 94 -2.42 11.87 -13.96
CA VAL A 94 -2.83 12.09 -15.35
C VAL A 94 -3.01 13.58 -15.58
N GLU A 95 -3.67 14.30 -14.69
CA GLU A 95 -3.80 15.76 -14.78
C GLU A 95 -2.45 16.47 -14.72
N LYS A 96 -1.55 16.07 -13.81
CA LYS A 96 -0.19 16.66 -13.71
C LYS A 96 0.66 16.40 -14.96
N ALA A 97 0.52 15.22 -15.57
CA ALA A 97 1.33 14.83 -16.72
C ALA A 97 0.81 15.41 -18.05
N ILE A 98 -0.50 15.60 -18.18
CA ILE A 98 -1.16 15.90 -19.47
C ILE A 98 -1.87 17.27 -19.44
N GLY A 99 -2.15 17.82 -18.26
CA GLY A 99 -2.78 19.13 -18.06
C GLY A 99 -4.31 19.14 -18.13
N THR A 100 -4.94 17.99 -18.35
CA THR A 100 -6.40 17.84 -18.46
C THR A 100 -6.87 16.50 -17.88
N ASN A 101 -8.07 16.47 -17.30
CA ASN A 101 -8.71 15.21 -16.93
C ASN A 101 -9.19 14.47 -18.19
N ILE A 102 -8.74 13.23 -18.38
CA ILE A 102 -9.09 12.36 -19.52
C ILE A 102 -9.71 11.03 -19.09
N LEU A 103 -9.98 10.86 -17.79
CA LEU A 103 -10.57 9.65 -17.19
C LEU A 103 -11.99 9.93 -16.67
#